data_AF-A0A7R9L0M2-F1
#
_entry.id   AF-A0A7R9L0M2-F1
#
_cell.length_a   1.000
_cell.length_b   1.000
_cell.length_c   1.000
_cell.angle_alpha   90.00
_cell.angle_beta   90.00
_cell.angle_gamma   90.00
#
_symmetry.space_group_name_H-M   'P 1'
#
loop_
_entity.id
_entity.type
_entity.pdbx_description
1 polymer ?
#
loop_
_entity_poly.entity_id
_entity_poly.type
_entity_poly.pdbx_seq_one_letter_code
_entity_poly.pdbx_strand_id
1 'polypeptide(L)'
;MGIKRRTGTTKSPPILSHEFVIANHADIVSCVAMVFVLCLLFQATSPIASMFVAIQHNITDVFTSDVVQYTYGVKDVCIVFFYFLISIVMHAVIQEYLLDKVNRKLHLSKIKHSKFNESGQLLLFFIISIVWASEIIRRDGYLTSISKLWADYPHLEMTYLFKFYFIIQISYWLHAFPELYFQKVKRDEMAARITYATLYLIFFTAAYALK
;
A
#
# COMPACT_ATOMS: atom_id res chain seq x y z
N MET A 1 37.27 -43.55 6.48
CA MET A 1 36.20 -43.49 5.47
C MET A 1 35.53 -42.12 5.60
N GLY A 2 35.94 -41.14 4.78
CA GLY A 2 35.49 -39.76 4.90
C GLY A 2 34.08 -39.57 4.36
N ILE A 3 33.13 -39.21 5.22
CA ILE A 3 31.76 -38.84 4.81
C ILE A 3 31.84 -37.51 4.07
N LYS A 4 31.74 -37.60 2.74
CA LYS A 4 31.68 -36.46 1.82
C LYS A 4 30.39 -35.69 2.11
N ARG A 5 30.52 -34.53 2.75
CA ARG A 5 29.44 -33.57 2.99
C ARG A 5 28.90 -33.16 1.62
N ARG A 6 27.69 -33.60 1.28
CA ARG A 6 26.98 -33.27 0.05
C ARG A 6 26.73 -31.75 0.07
N THR A 7 27.57 -31.00 -0.63
CA THR A 7 27.34 -29.58 -0.93
C THR A 7 26.09 -29.50 -1.80
N GLY A 8 24.95 -29.29 -1.14
CA GLY A 8 23.69 -29.02 -1.82
C GLY A 8 23.83 -27.70 -2.55
N THR A 9 24.04 -27.77 -3.86
CA THR A 9 23.81 -26.67 -4.78
C THR A 9 22.41 -26.14 -4.51
N THR A 10 22.29 -24.91 -4.04
CA THR A 10 21.03 -24.15 -3.99
C THR A 10 20.58 -23.94 -5.43
N LYS A 11 19.95 -24.95 -6.03
CA LYS A 11 19.37 -24.85 -7.37
C LYS A 11 18.26 -23.82 -7.26
N SER A 12 18.34 -22.77 -8.09
CA SER A 12 17.24 -21.83 -8.28
C SER A 12 15.95 -22.62 -8.52
N PRO A 13 14.82 -22.25 -7.88
CA PRO A 13 13.58 -22.96 -8.06
C PRO A 13 13.21 -22.98 -9.55
N PRO A 14 12.57 -24.06 -10.04
CA PRO A 14 12.19 -24.16 -11.44
C PRO A 14 11.36 -22.94 -11.87
N ILE A 15 11.63 -22.44 -13.08
CA ILE A 15 10.97 -21.27 -13.66
C ILE A 15 9.45 -21.53 -13.67
N LEU A 16 8.65 -20.55 -13.24
CA LEU A 16 7.18 -20.63 -13.03
C LEU A 16 6.68 -21.57 -11.92
N SER A 17 7.56 -22.10 -11.07
CA SER A 17 7.11 -22.78 -9.85
C SER A 17 6.51 -21.80 -8.83
N HIS A 18 5.66 -22.32 -7.95
CA HIS A 18 5.11 -21.55 -6.82
C HIS A 18 6.19 -20.86 -5.98
N GLU A 19 7.33 -21.51 -5.79
CA GLU A 19 8.49 -20.96 -5.08
C GLU A 19 9.19 -19.83 -5.85
N PHE A 20 9.22 -19.91 -7.19
CA PHE A 20 9.78 -18.86 -8.03
C PHE A 20 8.93 -17.57 -7.98
N VAL A 21 7.60 -17.70 -8.04
CA VAL A 21 6.69 -16.55 -7.95
C VAL A 21 6.82 -15.86 -6.60
N ILE A 22 6.87 -16.63 -5.51
CA ILE A 22 7.03 -16.08 -4.16
C ILE A 22 8.39 -15.37 -4.02
N ALA A 23 9.47 -15.96 -4.54
CA ALA A 23 10.80 -15.37 -4.43
C ALA A 23 10.96 -14.06 -5.23
N ASN A 24 10.28 -13.94 -6.37
CA ASN A 24 10.42 -12.79 -7.29
C ASN A 24 9.15 -11.92 -7.36
N HIS A 25 8.26 -12.02 -6.36
CA HIS A 25 6.96 -11.33 -6.41
C HIS A 25 7.09 -9.82 -6.59
N ALA A 26 8.07 -9.19 -5.93
CA ALA A 26 8.35 -7.76 -6.05
C ALA A 26 8.71 -7.36 -7.48
N ASP A 27 9.59 -8.11 -8.14
CA ASP A 27 10.02 -7.85 -9.51
C ASP A 27 8.89 -8.09 -10.52
N ILE A 28 8.11 -9.16 -10.34
CA ILE A 28 6.96 -9.48 -11.20
C ILE A 28 5.90 -8.37 -11.09
N VAL A 29 5.54 -7.97 -9.87
CA VAL A 29 4.55 -6.92 -9.63
C VAL A 29 5.07 -5.56 -10.10
N SER A 30 6.36 -5.27 -9.92
CA SER A 30 7.01 -4.06 -10.47
C SER A 30 6.96 -4.03 -11.99
N CYS A 31 7.20 -5.17 -12.66
CA CYS A 31 7.05 -5.27 -14.11
C CYS A 31 5.62 -4.94 -14.56
N VAL A 32 4.60 -5.45 -13.85
CA VAL A 32 3.19 -5.15 -14.13
C VAL A 32 2.89 -3.65 -13.91
N ALA A 33 3.35 -3.07 -12.81
CA ALA A 33 3.19 -1.64 -12.54
C ALA A 33 3.88 -0.78 -13.62
N MET A 34 5.06 -1.18 -14.09
CA MET A 34 5.82 -0.51 -15.13
C MET A 34 5.08 -0.47 -16.48
N VAL A 35 4.28 -1.50 -16.81
CA VAL A 35 3.44 -1.47 -18.02
C VAL A 35 2.47 -0.29 -17.99
N PHE A 36 1.82 -0.03 -16.86
CA PHE A 36 0.92 1.13 -16.74
C PHE A 36 1.66 2.45 -16.91
N VAL A 37 2.87 2.58 -16.34
CA VAL A 37 3.71 3.77 -16.49
C VAL A 37 4.16 3.97 -17.94
N LEU A 38 4.59 2.91 -18.63
CA LEU A 38 4.98 2.97 -20.04
C LEU A 38 3.78 3.33 -20.94
N CYS A 39 2.59 2.80 -20.65
CA CYS A 39 1.36 3.14 -21.36
C CYS A 39 0.96 4.62 -21.21
N LEU A 40 1.46 5.36 -20.22
CA LEU A 40 1.25 6.81 -20.14
C LEU A 40 2.03 7.59 -21.21
N LEU A 41 3.16 7.05 -21.68
CA LEU A 41 4.05 7.72 -22.64
C LEU A 41 3.46 7.74 -24.06
N PHE A 42 2.57 6.80 -24.39
CA PHE A 42 1.93 6.74 -25.70
C PHE A 42 0.57 7.43 -25.68
N GLN A 43 0.36 8.38 -26.60
CA GLN A 43 -0.86 9.18 -26.67
C GLN A 43 -2.14 8.34 -26.82
N ALA A 44 -2.08 7.21 -27.53
CA ALA A 44 -3.22 6.31 -27.73
C ALA A 44 -3.65 5.56 -26.46
N THR A 45 -2.71 5.18 -25.60
CA THR A 45 -2.98 4.39 -24.37
C THR A 45 -3.05 5.26 -23.12
N SER A 46 -2.58 6.50 -23.17
CA SER A 46 -2.52 7.44 -22.05
C SER A 46 -3.88 7.68 -21.35
N PRO A 47 -5.03 7.83 -22.05
CA PRO A 47 -6.33 8.01 -21.39
C PRO A 47 -6.74 6.83 -20.51
N ILE A 48 -6.35 5.61 -20.89
CA ILE A 48 -6.63 4.39 -20.14
C ILE A 48 -5.65 4.28 -18.97
N ALA A 49 -4.35 4.47 -19.21
CA ALA A 49 -3.33 4.35 -18.17
C ALA A 49 -3.46 5.45 -17.09
N SER A 50 -3.86 6.66 -17.47
CA SER A 50 -4.07 7.77 -16.52
C SER A 50 -5.19 7.48 -15.51
N MET A 51 -6.17 6.65 -15.85
CA MET A 51 -7.21 6.18 -14.93
C MET A 51 -6.64 5.41 -13.73
N PHE A 52 -5.50 4.75 -13.91
CA PHE A 52 -4.81 3.97 -12.87
C PHE A 52 -3.80 4.81 -12.08
N VAL A 53 -3.15 5.80 -12.71
CA VAL A 53 -2.03 6.52 -12.07
C VAL A 53 -2.46 7.86 -11.45
N ALA A 54 -3.32 8.61 -12.13
CA ALA A 54 -3.72 9.96 -11.71
C ALA A 54 -5.01 9.94 -10.90
N ILE A 55 -5.12 10.86 -9.92
CA ILE A 55 -6.34 11.02 -9.13
C ILE A 55 -7.50 11.45 -10.03
N GLN A 56 -8.61 10.73 -9.93
CA GLN A 56 -9.80 10.92 -10.75
C GLN A 56 -10.83 11.82 -10.08
N HIS A 57 -11.81 12.31 -10.86
CA HIS A 57 -12.95 13.11 -10.41
C HIS A 57 -12.56 14.49 -9.86
N ASN A 58 -11.73 15.22 -10.61
CA ASN A 58 -11.45 16.62 -10.34
C ASN A 58 -12.67 17.48 -10.71
N ILE A 59 -13.15 18.28 -9.76
CA ILE A 59 -14.29 19.20 -9.90
C ILE A 59 -13.89 20.66 -9.67
N THR A 60 -12.58 20.95 -9.69
CA THR A 60 -12.04 22.29 -9.44
C THR A 60 -12.64 23.29 -10.41
N ASP A 61 -13.40 24.23 -9.88
CA ASP A 61 -13.87 25.38 -10.64
C ASP A 61 -12.76 26.44 -10.67
N VAL A 62 -12.14 26.54 -11.85
CA VAL A 62 -11.00 27.44 -12.15
C VAL A 62 -11.37 28.91 -11.91
N PHE A 63 -12.66 29.25 -11.86
CA PHE A 63 -13.13 30.62 -11.69
C PHE A 63 -13.44 31.02 -10.24
N THR A 64 -13.63 30.04 -9.34
CA THR A 64 -14.11 30.31 -7.97
C THR A 64 -13.18 29.79 -6.88
N SER A 65 -12.29 28.83 -7.18
CA SER A 65 -11.46 28.17 -6.18
C SER A 65 -10.01 28.02 -6.61
N ASP A 66 -9.09 28.58 -5.83
CA ASP A 66 -7.64 28.39 -5.99
C ASP A 66 -7.17 26.97 -5.56
N VAL A 67 -8.04 26.21 -4.88
CA VAL A 67 -7.73 24.89 -4.33
C VAL A 67 -8.34 23.80 -5.18
N VAL A 68 -7.52 22.81 -5.56
CA VAL A 68 -7.97 21.68 -6.38
C VAL A 68 -8.88 20.75 -5.56
N GLN A 69 -10.15 20.68 -5.94
CA GLN A 69 -11.19 19.88 -5.29
C GLN A 69 -11.50 18.61 -6.09
N TYR A 70 -11.77 17.53 -5.37
CA TYR A 70 -12.11 16.22 -5.93
C TYR A 70 -13.40 15.70 -5.31
N THR A 71 -14.09 14.82 -6.04
CA THR A 71 -15.25 14.09 -5.52
C THR A 71 -15.04 12.58 -5.58
N TYR A 72 -15.98 11.82 -5.02
CA TYR A 72 -15.97 10.36 -5.03
C TYR A 72 -16.38 9.82 -6.39
N GLY A 73 -15.80 8.69 -6.83
CA GLY A 73 -16.40 7.95 -7.94
C GLY A 73 -15.79 6.59 -8.23
N VAL A 74 -16.46 5.83 -9.10
CA VAL A 74 -16.13 4.42 -9.37
C VAL A 74 -14.75 4.23 -9.99
N LYS A 75 -14.26 5.24 -10.73
CA LYS A 75 -12.89 5.20 -11.28
C LYS A 75 -11.81 5.17 -10.21
N ASP A 76 -12.15 5.50 -8.96
CA ASP A 76 -11.22 5.43 -7.83
C ASP A 76 -10.78 3.96 -7.54
N VAL A 77 -11.53 2.96 -8.01
CA VAL A 77 -11.13 1.54 -7.92
C VAL A 77 -9.87 1.25 -8.75
N CYS A 78 -9.71 1.87 -9.92
CA CYS A 78 -8.55 1.67 -10.78
C CYS A 78 -7.27 2.23 -10.15
N ILE A 79 -7.36 3.41 -9.54
CA ILE A 79 -6.23 3.99 -8.82
C ILE A 79 -5.90 3.20 -7.54
N VAL A 80 -6.90 2.74 -6.78
CA VAL A 80 -6.66 1.83 -5.64
C VAL A 80 -5.93 0.56 -6.09
N PHE A 81 -6.34 -0.04 -7.23
CA PHE A 81 -5.65 -1.20 -7.77
C PHE A 81 -4.18 -0.93 -8.11
N PHE A 82 -3.89 0.21 -8.75
CA PHE A 82 -2.50 0.57 -9.09
C PHE A 82 -1.64 0.79 -7.84
N TYR A 83 -2.13 1.59 -6.88
CA TYR A 83 -1.40 1.83 -5.64
C TYR A 83 -1.32 0.60 -4.74
N PHE A 84 -2.24 -0.36 -4.86
CA PHE A 84 -2.11 -1.69 -4.25
C PHE A 84 -0.88 -2.44 -4.78
N LEU A 85 -0.62 -2.42 -6.10
CA LEU A 85 0.59 -3.01 -6.69
C LEU A 85 1.85 -2.30 -6.16
N ILE A 86 1.82 -0.97 -6.09
CA ILE A 86 2.92 -0.17 -5.54
C ILE A 86 3.16 -0.53 -4.06
N SER A 87 2.10 -0.71 -3.26
CA SER A 87 2.23 -1.14 -1.86
C SER A 87 2.93 -2.49 -1.71
N ILE A 88 2.66 -3.46 -2.60
CA ILE A 88 3.37 -4.75 -2.59
C ILE A 88 4.87 -4.53 -2.84
N VAL A 89 5.23 -3.74 -3.86
CA VAL A 89 6.65 -3.45 -4.18
C VAL A 89 7.32 -2.71 -3.02
N MET A 90 6.66 -1.69 -2.47
CA MET A 90 7.18 -0.91 -1.34
C MET A 90 7.37 -1.77 -0.09
N HIS A 91 6.44 -2.67 0.20
CA HIS A 91 6.56 -3.61 1.33
C HIS A 91 7.80 -4.48 1.18
N ALA A 92 8.02 -5.07 0.00
CA ALA A 92 9.20 -5.89 -0.28
C ALA A 92 10.51 -5.09 -0.16
N VAL A 93 10.55 -3.87 -0.70
CA VAL A 93 11.71 -2.98 -0.61
C VAL A 93 12.01 -2.62 0.85
N ILE A 94 11.01 -2.23 1.63
CA ILE A 94 11.19 -1.92 3.06
C ILE A 94 11.71 -3.16 3.82
N GLN A 95 11.18 -4.34 3.49
CA GLN A 95 11.61 -5.58 4.13
C GLN A 95 13.09 -5.86 3.86
N GLU A 96 13.51 -5.84 2.60
CA GLU A 96 14.87 -6.18 2.18
C GLU A 96 15.91 -5.14 2.65
N TYR A 97 15.61 -3.85 2.45
CA TYR A 97 16.59 -2.77 2.63
C TYR A 97 16.64 -2.24 4.07
N LEU A 98 15.52 -2.23 4.78
CA LEU A 98 15.45 -1.71 6.16
C LEU A 98 15.40 -2.85 7.18
N LEU A 99 14.33 -3.65 7.17
CA LEU A 99 14.03 -4.55 8.28
C LEU A 99 15.02 -5.72 8.36
N ASP A 100 15.31 -6.38 7.24
CA ASP A 100 16.27 -7.47 7.21
C ASP A 100 17.70 -6.98 7.54
N LYS A 101 18.03 -5.74 7.18
CA LYS A 101 19.32 -5.12 7.53
C LYS A 101 19.44 -4.88 9.03
N VAL A 102 18.36 -4.45 9.70
CA VAL A 102 18.30 -4.28 11.16
C VAL A 102 18.35 -5.65 11.85
N ASN A 103 17.61 -6.63 11.36
CA ASN A 103 17.60 -7.98 11.93
C ASN A 103 18.96 -8.67 11.87
N ARG A 104 19.68 -8.53 10.75
CA ARG A 104 21.04 -9.07 10.62
C ARG A 104 22.00 -8.49 11.65
N LYS A 105 21.80 -7.23 12.07
CA LYS A 105 22.59 -6.60 13.14
C LYS A 105 22.21 -7.08 14.54
N LEU A 106 20.93 -7.39 14.76
CA LEU A 106 20.39 -7.75 16.09
C LEU A 106 20.44 -9.25 16.39
N HIS A 107 20.91 -10.10 15.46
CA HIS A 107 21.07 -11.55 15.64
C HIS A 107 19.82 -12.25 16.24
N LEU A 108 18.62 -11.85 15.80
CA LEU A 108 17.37 -12.37 16.33
C LEU A 108 17.09 -13.81 15.87
N SER A 109 16.40 -14.58 16.71
CA SER A 109 15.93 -15.93 16.35
C SER A 109 14.84 -15.86 15.28
N LYS A 110 14.67 -16.95 14.51
CA LYS A 110 13.73 -17.02 13.36
C LYS A 110 12.28 -16.65 13.70
N ILE A 111 11.82 -16.98 14.91
CA ILE A 111 10.46 -16.62 15.38
C ILE A 111 10.37 -15.13 15.71
N LYS A 112 11.38 -14.58 16.39
CA LYS A 112 11.46 -13.15 16.70
C LYS A 112 11.57 -12.31 15.43
N HIS A 113 12.27 -12.82 14.41
CA HIS A 113 12.42 -12.18 13.10
C HIS A 113 11.09 -11.96 12.38
N SER A 114 10.24 -13.00 12.30
CA SER A 114 8.94 -12.90 11.64
C SER A 114 8.03 -11.85 12.30
N LYS A 115 7.97 -11.86 13.64
CA LYS A 115 7.17 -10.89 14.39
C LYS A 115 7.73 -9.47 14.29
N PHE A 116 9.06 -9.33 14.34
CA PHE A 116 9.72 -8.04 14.17
C PHE A 116 9.48 -7.46 12.78
N ASN A 117 9.54 -8.27 11.72
CA ASN A 117 9.28 -7.78 10.36
C ASN A 117 7.85 -7.26 10.22
N GLU A 118 6.85 -8.01 10.70
CA GLU A 118 5.46 -7.56 10.68
C GLU A 118 5.26 -6.25 11.46
N SER A 119 5.72 -6.22 12.72
CA SER A 119 5.59 -5.03 13.55
C SER A 119 6.39 -3.84 13.00
N GLY A 120 7.54 -4.10 12.37
CA GLY A 120 8.38 -3.07 11.75
C GLY A 120 7.72 -2.44 10.52
N GLN A 121 7.09 -3.24 9.65
CA GLN A 121 6.30 -2.74 8.51
C GLN A 121 5.15 -1.86 9.00
N LEU A 122 4.36 -2.37 9.95
CA LEU A 122 3.24 -1.63 10.54
C LEU A 122 3.70 -0.33 11.20
N LEU A 123 4.79 -0.36 11.96
CA LEU A 123 5.33 0.83 12.61
C LEU A 123 5.73 1.91 11.59
N LEU A 124 6.46 1.54 10.54
CA LEU A 124 6.86 2.47 9.49
C LEU A 124 5.64 3.08 8.79
N PHE A 125 4.65 2.23 8.46
CA PHE A 125 3.41 2.69 7.85
C PHE A 125 2.62 3.66 8.74
N PHE A 126 2.50 3.36 10.04
CA PHE A 126 1.81 4.24 10.98
C PHE A 126 2.53 5.56 11.20
N ILE A 127 3.86 5.57 11.26
CA ILE A 127 4.64 6.83 11.38
C ILE A 127 4.37 7.72 10.16
N ILE A 128 4.47 7.16 8.95
CA ILE A 128 4.21 7.92 7.71
C ILE A 128 2.76 8.42 7.69
N SER A 129 1.81 7.56 8.06
CA SER A 129 0.38 7.90 8.10
C SER A 129 0.08 9.01 9.10
N ILE A 130 0.69 8.98 10.29
CA ILE A 130 0.50 10.01 11.32
C ILE A 130 1.07 11.35 10.85
N VAL A 131 2.26 11.36 10.25
CA VAL A 131 2.87 12.59 9.72
C VAL A 131 1.98 13.19 8.63
N TRP A 132 1.46 12.37 7.72
CA TRP A 132 0.57 12.82 6.66
C TRP A 132 -0.78 13.31 7.21
N ALA A 133 -1.43 12.54 8.09
CA ALA A 133 -2.68 12.94 8.73
C ALA A 133 -2.53 14.25 9.51
N SER A 134 -1.39 14.45 10.18
CA SER A 134 -1.08 15.71 10.87
C SER A 134 -0.98 16.89 9.91
N GLU A 135 -0.39 16.69 8.73
CA GLU A 135 -0.31 17.73 7.69
C GLU A 135 -1.69 18.09 7.11
N ILE A 136 -2.57 17.10 6.92
CA ILE A 136 -3.97 17.33 6.53
C ILE A 136 -4.69 18.16 7.59
N ILE A 137 -4.61 17.73 8.85
CA ILE A 137 -5.23 18.41 9.99
C ILE A 137 -4.75 19.86 10.13
N ARG A 138 -3.46 20.10 9.88
CA ARG A 138 -2.87 21.44 9.91
C ARG A 138 -3.35 22.30 8.75
N ARG A 139 -3.43 21.76 7.53
CA ARG A 139 -3.85 22.49 6.31
C ARG A 139 -5.31 22.90 6.35
N ASP A 140 -6.19 21.99 6.75
CA ASP A 140 -7.64 22.23 6.75
C ASP A 140 -8.10 22.97 8.02
N GLY A 141 -7.16 23.24 8.94
CA GLY A 141 -7.40 24.03 10.15
C GLY A 141 -8.34 23.32 11.14
N TYR A 142 -8.38 21.99 11.14
CA TYR A 142 -9.21 21.22 12.06
C TYR A 142 -8.79 21.40 13.53
N LEU A 143 -7.52 21.75 13.78
CA LEU A 143 -7.03 22.05 15.15
C LEU A 143 -7.70 23.29 15.76
N THR A 144 -7.96 24.32 14.95
CA THR A 144 -8.53 25.58 15.45
C THR A 144 -10.04 25.53 15.56
N SER A 145 -10.70 24.65 14.82
CA SER A 145 -12.16 24.53 14.82
C SER A 145 -12.57 23.09 14.51
N ILE A 146 -12.66 22.28 15.56
CA ILE A 146 -13.12 20.88 15.46
C ILE A 146 -14.51 20.81 14.83
N SER A 147 -15.34 21.85 15.03
CA SER A 147 -16.67 21.97 14.42
C SER A 147 -16.68 21.88 12.90
N LYS A 148 -15.56 22.17 12.23
CA LYS A 148 -15.43 22.01 10.77
C LYS A 148 -15.50 20.56 10.30
N LEU A 149 -15.30 19.59 11.19
CA LEU A 149 -15.42 18.16 10.83
C LEU A 149 -16.85 17.78 10.43
N TRP A 150 -17.84 18.42 11.05
CA TRP A 150 -19.26 18.16 10.80
C TRP A 150 -20.03 19.36 10.25
N ALA A 151 -19.41 20.54 10.19
CA ALA A 151 -19.97 21.67 9.46
C ALA A 151 -20.13 21.27 7.98
N ASP A 152 -21.27 21.57 7.37
CA ASP A 152 -21.56 21.31 5.95
C ASP A 152 -21.57 19.83 5.53
N TYR A 153 -21.74 18.91 6.48
CA TYR A 153 -21.98 17.49 6.17
C TYR A 153 -23.29 17.33 5.39
N PRO A 154 -23.34 16.57 4.27
CA PRO A 154 -22.30 15.69 3.71
C PRO A 154 -21.18 16.40 2.93
N HIS A 155 -19.93 16.00 3.15
CA HIS A 155 -18.75 16.58 2.49
C HIS A 155 -18.58 15.97 1.09
N LEU A 156 -19.11 16.65 0.07
CA LEU A 156 -19.05 16.18 -1.32
C LEU A 156 -17.72 16.47 -2.02
N GLU A 157 -16.96 17.43 -1.50
CA GLU A 157 -15.70 17.90 -2.04
C GLU A 157 -14.57 17.61 -1.06
N MET A 158 -13.41 17.20 -1.60
CA MET A 158 -12.22 16.94 -0.79
C MET A 158 -10.96 17.43 -1.49
N THR A 159 -9.98 17.82 -0.69
CA THR A 159 -8.67 18.22 -1.20
C THR A 159 -7.91 17.01 -1.76
N TYR A 160 -6.99 17.27 -2.69
CA TYR A 160 -6.09 16.25 -3.26
C TYR A 160 -5.44 15.36 -2.18
N LEU A 161 -4.86 15.98 -1.14
CA LEU A 161 -4.13 15.27 -0.09
C LEU A 161 -5.04 14.38 0.74
N PHE A 162 -6.25 14.84 1.03
CA PHE A 162 -7.25 14.06 1.76
C PHE A 162 -7.68 12.84 0.95
N LYS A 163 -8.06 13.03 -0.32
CA LYS A 163 -8.43 11.94 -1.21
C LYS A 163 -7.32 10.90 -1.34
N PHE A 164 -6.10 11.38 -1.58
CA PHE A 164 -4.96 10.51 -1.81
C PHE A 164 -4.60 9.70 -0.56
N TYR A 165 -4.73 10.30 0.62
CA TYR A 165 -4.52 9.60 1.89
C TYR A 165 -5.43 8.36 2.01
N PHE A 166 -6.75 8.50 1.76
CA PHE A 166 -7.67 7.35 1.82
C PHE A 166 -7.34 6.27 0.78
N ILE A 167 -7.02 6.68 -0.46
CA ILE A 167 -6.65 5.73 -1.52
C ILE A 167 -5.42 4.91 -1.09
N ILE A 168 -4.39 5.55 -0.53
CA ILE A 168 -3.19 4.86 -0.04
C ILE A 168 -3.51 3.94 1.15
N GLN A 169 -4.32 4.39 2.10
CA GLN A 169 -4.75 3.56 3.24
C GLN A 169 -5.45 2.28 2.77
N ILE A 170 -6.46 2.41 1.91
CA ILE A 170 -7.19 1.27 1.36
C ILE A 170 -6.25 0.34 0.58
N SER A 171 -5.38 0.92 -0.26
CA SER A 171 -4.40 0.16 -1.06
C SER A 171 -3.42 -0.64 -0.20
N TYR A 172 -2.96 -0.07 0.91
CA TYR A 172 -2.08 -0.75 1.87
C TYR A 172 -2.84 -1.88 2.60
N TRP A 173 -4.03 -1.63 3.13
CA TRP A 173 -4.77 -2.72 3.80
C TRP A 173 -5.18 -3.85 2.84
N LEU A 174 -5.34 -3.56 1.55
CA LEU A 174 -5.48 -4.57 0.50
C LEU A 174 -4.19 -5.35 0.24
N HIS A 175 -3.01 -4.72 0.27
CA HIS A 175 -1.73 -5.40 0.02
C HIS A 175 -1.42 -6.45 1.11
N ALA A 176 -1.96 -6.27 2.31
CA ALA A 176 -1.78 -7.22 3.41
C ALA A 176 -2.23 -8.64 3.05
N PHE A 177 -3.28 -8.82 2.24
CA PHE A 177 -3.82 -10.15 1.89
C PHE A 177 -2.87 -11.01 1.04
N PRO A 178 -2.39 -10.56 -0.15
CA PRO A 178 -1.41 -11.31 -0.93
C PRO A 178 -0.07 -11.44 -0.18
N GLU A 179 0.28 -10.49 0.68
CA GLU A 179 1.51 -10.57 1.47
C GLU A 179 1.51 -11.76 2.43
N LEU A 180 0.35 -12.14 3.00
CA LEU A 180 0.24 -13.36 3.82
C LEU A 180 0.67 -14.61 3.06
N TYR A 181 0.37 -14.65 1.76
CA TYR A 181 0.75 -15.73 0.86
C TYR A 181 2.23 -15.66 0.50
N PHE A 182 2.77 -14.48 0.15
CA PHE A 182 4.19 -14.31 -0.17
C PHE A 182 5.12 -14.63 1.01
N GLN A 183 4.74 -14.24 2.23
CA GLN A 183 5.54 -14.53 3.43
C GLN A 183 5.38 -15.95 3.97
N LYS A 184 4.44 -16.74 3.45
CA LYS A 184 4.05 -18.07 3.98
C LYS A 184 3.78 -18.00 5.48
N VAL A 185 2.93 -17.06 5.89
CA VAL A 185 2.57 -16.86 7.30
C VAL A 185 1.97 -18.14 7.87
N LYS A 186 2.37 -18.48 9.10
CA LYS A 186 1.85 -19.68 9.77
C LYS A 186 0.36 -19.53 10.08
N ARG A 187 -0.37 -20.65 10.10
CA ARG A 187 -1.83 -20.66 10.30
C ARG A 187 -2.28 -20.06 11.62
N ASP A 188 -1.47 -20.19 12.68
CA ASP A 188 -1.72 -19.62 14.00
C ASP A 188 -1.72 -18.09 14.01
N GLU A 189 -0.87 -17.46 13.18
CA GLU A 189 -0.81 -16.00 13.07
C GLU A 189 -1.77 -15.46 11.99
N MET A 190 -2.08 -16.26 10.98
CA MET A 190 -2.86 -15.85 9.79
C MET A 190 -4.23 -15.28 10.15
N ALA A 191 -4.99 -15.93 11.04
CA ALA A 191 -6.33 -15.48 11.41
C ALA A 191 -6.32 -14.09 12.06
N ALA A 192 -5.36 -13.85 12.96
CA ALA A 192 -5.21 -12.53 13.60
C ALA A 192 -4.86 -11.46 12.57
N ARG A 193 -3.94 -11.77 11.62
CA ARG A 193 -3.54 -10.83 10.55
C ARG A 193 -4.67 -10.46 9.62
N ILE A 194 -5.44 -11.45 9.18
CA ILE A 194 -6.63 -11.23 8.36
C ILE A 194 -7.65 -10.37 9.11
N THR A 195 -7.86 -10.64 10.40
CA THR A 195 -8.87 -9.94 11.19
C THR A 195 -8.58 -8.44 11.27
N TYR A 196 -7.37 -8.03 11.71
CA TYR A 196 -7.09 -6.58 11.78
C TYR A 196 -7.00 -5.94 10.40
N ALA A 197 -6.43 -6.62 9.39
CA ALA A 197 -6.36 -6.06 8.03
C ALA A 197 -7.77 -5.80 7.46
N THR A 198 -8.70 -6.73 7.70
CA THR A 198 -10.11 -6.57 7.30
C THR A 198 -10.79 -5.46 8.07
N LEU A 199 -10.57 -5.34 9.39
CA LEU A 199 -11.14 -4.26 10.20
C LEU A 199 -10.68 -2.88 9.72
N TYR A 200 -9.39 -2.71 9.46
CA TYR A 200 -8.87 -1.45 8.91
C TYR A 200 -9.38 -1.18 7.50
N LEU A 201 -9.43 -2.19 6.64
CA LEU A 201 -9.96 -2.04 5.29
C LEU A 201 -11.42 -1.58 5.32
N ILE A 202 -12.27 -2.21 6.15
CA ILE A 202 -13.67 -1.81 6.33
C ILE A 202 -13.73 -0.39 6.87
N PHE A 203 -12.93 -0.05 7.88
CA PHE A 203 -12.90 1.28 8.49
C PHE A 203 -12.58 2.37 7.46
N PHE A 204 -11.49 2.23 6.71
CA PHE A 204 -11.08 3.23 5.72
C PHE A 204 -12.02 3.26 4.51
N THR A 205 -12.53 2.12 4.07
CA THR A 205 -13.48 2.08 2.95
C THR A 205 -14.82 2.68 3.34
N ALA A 206 -15.32 2.40 4.55
CA ALA A 206 -16.55 3.00 5.06
C ALA A 206 -16.40 4.51 5.27
N ALA A 207 -15.28 4.95 5.85
CA ALA A 207 -14.97 6.37 6.01
C ALA A 207 -14.85 7.10 4.66
N TYR A 208 -14.31 6.44 3.63
CA TYR A 208 -14.26 6.99 2.28
C TYR A 208 -15.60 6.93 1.53
N ALA A 209 -16.45 5.94 1.81
CA ALA A 209 -17.77 5.83 1.17
C ALA A 209 -18.84 6.69 1.85
N LEU A 210 -18.58 7.17 3.06
CA LEU A 210 -19.46 8.05 3.81
C LEU A 210 -19.48 9.43 3.15
N LYS A 211 -20.54 9.68 2.38
CA LYS A 211 -20.85 11.00 1.83
C LYS A 211 -21.34 11.90 2.95
#